data_AF-A0A369B3I2-F1
#
_entry.id   AF-A0A369B3I2-F1
#
_cell.length_a   1.000
_cell.length_b   1.000
_cell.length_c   1.000
_cell.angle_alpha   90.00
_cell.angle_beta   90.00
_cell.angle_gamma   90.00
#
_symmetry.space_group_name_H-M   'P 1'
#
loop_
_entity.id
_entity.type
_entity.pdbx_description
1 polymer ?
#
loop_
_entity_poly.entity_id
_entity_poly.type
_entity_poly.pdbx_seq_one_letter_code
_entity_poly.pdbx_strand_id
1 'polypeptide(L)'
;MDYLLSRLIKETIKFLEICQEYSLKKAISVDQYRNLTNIKFKFINDVLNIEKKNIVIDIELRKRLNKLFINDCRITHPSKFIVG
;
A
#
# COMPACT_ATOMS: atom_id res chain seq x y z
N MET A 1 -13.22 -6.41 13.52
CA MET A 1 -13.29 -5.48 12.38
C MET A 1 -14.68 -5.60 11.75
N ASP A 2 -15.35 -4.49 11.47
CA ASP A 2 -16.56 -4.48 10.64
C ASP A 2 -16.24 -5.13 9.28
N TYR A 3 -17.12 -6.02 8.80
CA TYR A 3 -16.97 -6.69 7.50
C TYR A 3 -16.74 -5.69 6.37
N LEU A 4 -17.44 -4.54 6.41
CA LEU A 4 -17.31 -3.49 5.41
C LEU A 4 -15.93 -2.85 5.44
N LEU A 5 -15.40 -2.56 6.63
CA LEU A 5 -14.05 -2.01 6.80
C LEU A 5 -12.99 -3.01 6.29
N SER A 6 -13.17 -4.31 6.58
CA SER A 6 -12.26 -5.36 6.12
C SER A 6 -12.22 -5.46 4.61
N ARG A 7 -13.40 -5.46 3.98
CA ARG A 7 -13.51 -5.48 2.54
C ARG A 7 -12.90 -4.21 1.92
N LEU A 8 -13.13 -3.04 2.52
CA LEU A 8 -12.58 -1.77 2.04
C LEU A 8 -11.04 -1.74 2.09
N ILE A 9 -10.44 -2.24 3.18
CA ILE A 9 -8.97 -2.36 3.28
C ILE A 9 -8.45 -3.32 2.21
N LYS A 10 -9.07 -4.50 2.04
CA LYS A 10 -8.64 -5.50 1.06
C LYS A 10 -8.69 -4.97 -0.37
N GLU A 11 -9.77 -4.29 -0.75
CA GLU A 11 -9.90 -3.66 -2.08
C GLU A 11 -8.91 -2.50 -2.26
N THR A 12 -8.66 -1.72 -1.21
CA THR A 12 -7.67 -0.64 -1.26
C THR A 12 -6.26 -1.18 -1.47
N ILE A 13 -5.90 -2.25 -0.76
CA ILE A 13 -4.61 -2.95 -0.93
C ILE A 13 -4.49 -3.48 -2.36
N LYS A 14 -5.54 -4.13 -2.89
CA LYS A 14 -5.55 -4.65 -4.26
C LYS A 14 -5.33 -3.55 -5.30
N PHE A 15 -5.97 -2.40 -5.12
CA PHE A 15 -5.75 -1.23 -5.96
C PHE A 15 -4.28 -0.77 -5.92
N LEU A 16 -3.69 -0.70 -4.73
CA LEU A 16 -2.29 -0.28 -4.57
C LEU A 16 -1.34 -1.28 -5.24
N GLU A 17 -1.59 -2.58 -5.11
CA GLU A 17 -0.79 -3.62 -5.77
C GLU A 17 -0.80 -3.48 -7.30
N ILE A 18 -1.97 -3.19 -7.89
CA ILE A 18 -2.10 -2.93 -9.34
C ILE A 18 -1.30 -1.69 -9.75
N CYS A 19 -1.40 -0.59 -8.99
CA CYS A 19 -0.64 0.62 -9.27
C CYS A 19 0.87 0.39 -9.20
N GLN A 20 1.32 -0.40 -8.22
CA GLN A 20 2.73 -0.77 -8.09
C GLN A 20 3.20 -1.60 -9.28
N GLU A 21 2.40 -2.59 -9.70
CA GLU A 21 2.73 -3.40 -10.88
C GLU A 21 2.84 -2.53 -12.14
N TYR A 22 1.91 -1.60 -12.34
CA TYR A 22 1.94 -0.69 -13.49
C TYR A 22 3.14 0.25 -13.43
N SER A 23 3.51 0.74 -12.26
CA SER A 23 4.70 1.59 -12.09
C SER A 23 5.99 0.80 -12.35
N LEU A 24 6.11 -0.41 -11.81
CA LEU A 24 7.27 -1.29 -12.01
C LEU A 24 7.44 -1.71 -13.48
N LYS A 25 6.33 -1.90 -14.21
CA LYS A 25 6.32 -2.14 -15.66
C LYS A 25 6.51 -0.88 -16.50
N LYS A 26 6.72 0.29 -15.86
CA LYS A 26 6.82 1.61 -16.51
C LYS A 26 5.59 1.99 -17.35
N ALA A 27 4.44 1.40 -17.06
CA ALA A 27 3.15 1.74 -17.68
C ALA A 27 2.57 3.06 -17.14
N ILE A 28 2.93 3.42 -15.90
CA ILE A 28 2.65 4.73 -15.30
C ILE A 28 3.93 5.33 -14.72
N SER A 29 4.05 6.66 -14.75
CA SER A 29 5.17 7.38 -14.14
C SER A 29 5.11 7.32 -12.61
N VAL A 30 6.22 7.64 -11.94
CA VAL A 30 6.25 7.74 -10.46
C VAL A 30 5.29 8.82 -9.97
N ASP A 31 5.12 9.92 -10.69
CA ASP A 31 4.19 10.99 -10.31
C ASP A 31 2.73 10.55 -10.48
N GLN A 32 2.40 9.83 -11.57
CA GLN A 32 1.08 9.24 -11.75
C GLN A 32 0.78 8.21 -10.65
N TYR A 33 1.77 7.36 -10.32
CA TYR A 33 1.66 6.43 -9.21
C TYR A 33 1.36 7.17 -7.90
N ARG A 34 2.16 8.18 -7.53
CA ARG A 34 1.95 8.98 -6.31
C ARG A 34 0.57 9.61 -6.25
N ASN A 35 0.09 10.18 -7.36
CA ASN A 35 -1.24 10.79 -7.44
C ASN A 35 -2.36 9.77 -7.19
N LEU A 36 -2.20 8.53 -7.64
CA LEU A 36 -3.18 7.45 -7.45
C LEU A 36 -3.10 6.82 -6.05
N THR A 37 -1.92 6.76 -5.44
CA THR A 37 -1.68 5.95 -4.24
C THR A 37 -1.59 6.74 -2.93
N ASN A 38 -1.15 8.00 -2.93
CA ASN A 38 -0.87 8.76 -1.71
C ASN A 38 -2.08 8.82 -0.75
N ILE A 39 -3.26 9.16 -1.27
CA ILE A 39 -4.49 9.25 -0.45
C ILE A 39 -4.86 7.88 0.12
N LYS A 40 -4.63 6.79 -0.63
CA LYS A 40 -4.95 5.42 -0.20
C LYS A 40 -3.97 4.89 0.85
N PHE A 41 -2.68 5.21 0.73
CA PHE A 41 -1.71 4.91 1.78
C PHE A 41 -2.04 5.67 3.07
N LYS A 42 -2.44 6.94 2.96
CA LYS A 42 -2.91 7.70 4.12
C LYS A 42 -4.13 7.04 4.77
N PHE A 43 -5.14 6.69 3.97
CA PHE A 43 -6.32 5.96 4.46
C PHE A 43 -5.96 4.66 5.21
N ILE A 44 -5.09 3.83 4.64
CA ILE A 44 -4.64 2.60 5.30
C ILE A 44 -3.95 2.92 6.63
N ASN A 45 -3.02 3.87 6.66
CA ASN A 45 -2.33 4.26 7.88
C ASN A 45 -3.29 4.80 8.94
N ASP A 46 -4.25 5.63 8.55
CA ASP A 46 -5.24 6.20 9.45
C ASP A 46 -6.09 5.09 10.07
N VAL A 47 -6.60 4.15 9.27
CA VAL A 47 -7.38 3.00 9.76
C VAL A 47 -6.56 2.10 10.69
N LEU A 48 -5.31 1.80 10.33
CA LEU A 48 -4.41 0.99 11.17
C LEU A 48 -4.04 1.68 12.48
N ASN A 49 -3.92 3.02 12.48
CA ASN A 49 -3.58 3.80 13.68
C ASN A 49 -4.77 4.03 14.60
N ILE A 50 -5.95 4.34 14.04
CA ILE A 50 -7.20 4.57 14.77
C ILE A 50 -7.62 3.28 15.48
N GLU A 51 -7.49 2.13 14.82
CA GLU A 51 -7.95 0.87 15.37
C GLU A 51 -6.84 -0.03 15.93
N LYS A 52 -5.73 0.55 16.42
CA LYS A 52 -4.64 -0.20 17.11
C LYS A 52 -5.11 -1.17 18.21
N LYS A 53 -6.37 -1.07 18.66
CA LYS A 53 -6.98 -1.94 19.68
C LYS A 53 -7.97 -2.99 19.15
N ASN A 54 -8.49 -2.90 17.92
CA ASN A 54 -9.65 -3.72 17.47
C ASN A 54 -9.51 -4.39 16.08
N ILE A 55 -8.42 -4.13 15.35
CA ILE A 55 -8.19 -4.82 14.08
C ILE A 55 -7.46 -6.15 14.30
N VAL A 56 -8.17 -7.25 14.06
CA VAL A 56 -7.53 -8.54 13.75
C VAL A 56 -7.07 -8.48 12.29
N ILE A 57 -5.78 -8.16 12.08
CA ILE A 57 -5.12 -8.29 10.78
C ILE A 57 -4.69 -9.75 10.67
N ASP A 58 -5.25 -10.50 9.73
CA ASP A 58 -4.76 -11.84 9.44
C ASP A 58 -3.30 -11.79 8.93
N ILE A 59 -2.58 -12.90 9.05
CA ILE A 59 -1.16 -12.99 8.69
C ILE A 59 -0.94 -12.64 7.21
N GLU A 60 -1.89 -12.98 6.35
CA GLU A 60 -1.81 -12.72 4.91
C GLU A 60 -1.90 -11.21 4.61
N LEU A 61 -2.87 -10.53 5.21
CA LEU A 61 -3.08 -9.09 5.08
C LEU A 61 -1.87 -8.32 5.59
N ARG A 62 -1.27 -8.78 6.69
CA ARG A 62 -0.02 -8.19 7.23
C ARG A 62 1.14 -8.34 6.24
N LYS A 63 1.31 -9.52 5.64
CA LYS A 63 2.34 -9.76 4.61
C LYS A 63 2.14 -8.85 3.40
N ARG A 64 0.89 -8.70 2.94
CA ARG A 64 0.55 -7.83 1.80
C ARG A 64 0.84 -6.35 2.11
N LEU A 65 0.46 -5.86 3.29
CA LEU A 65 0.76 -4.51 3.74
C LEU A 65 2.28 -4.24 3.79
N ASN A 66 3.05 -5.16 4.39
CA ASN A 66 4.51 -5.03 4.43
C ASN A 66 5.11 -4.96 3.02
N LYS A 67 4.65 -5.82 2.10
CA LYS A 67 5.10 -5.81 0.71
C LYS A 67 4.73 -4.50 0.01
N LEU A 68 3.53 -3.98 0.24
CA LEU A 68 3.08 -2.69 -0.28
C LEU A 68 4.01 -1.57 0.15
N PHE A 69 4.34 -1.45 1.44
CA PHE A 69 5.22 -0.39 1.92
C PHE A 69 6.66 -0.52 1.40
N ILE A 70 7.19 -1.75 1.29
CA ILE A 70 8.52 -1.98 0.71
C ILE A 70 8.55 -1.55 -0.76
N ASN A 71 7.56 -1.95 -1.54
CA ASN A 71 7.45 -1.57 -2.95
C ASN A 71 7.25 -0.07 -3.12
N ASP A 72 6.46 0.57 -2.26
CA ASP A 72 6.26 2.01 -2.27
C ASP A 72 7.59 2.75 -2.08
N CYS A 73 8.39 2.34 -1.09
CA CYS A 73 9.74 2.87 -0.89
C CYS A 73 10.64 2.69 -2.13
N ARG A 74 10.58 1.53 -2.79
CA ARG A 74 11.38 1.26 -4.01
C ARG A 74 10.97 2.14 -5.19
N ILE A 75 9.68 2.35 -5.38
CA ILE A 75 9.13 3.15 -6.49
C ILE A 75 9.37 4.64 -6.26
N THR A 76 9.15 5.11 -5.03
CA THR A 76 9.21 6.55 -4.71
C THR A 76 10.61 7.04 -4.37
N HIS A 77 11.50 6.15 -3.92
CA HIS A 77 12.88 6.46 -3.55
C HIS A 77 13.86 5.43 -4.14
N PRO A 78 13.94 5.30 -5.48
CA PRO A 78 14.79 4.29 -6.13
C PRO A 78 16.28 4.46 -5.79
N SER A 79 16.72 5.69 -5.47
CA SER A 79 18.09 6.03 -5.08
C SER A 79 18.52 5.46 -3.72
N LYS A 80 17.60 5.10 -2.82
CA LYS A 80 17.93 4.51 -1.50
C LYS A 80 18.26 3.01 -1.56
N PHE A 81 18.10 2.37 -2.72
CA PHE A 81 18.42 0.96 -2.94
C PHE A 81 19.62 0.75 -3.88
N ILE A 82 20.28 1.84 -4.30
CA ILE A 82 21.58 1.79 -4.98
C ILE A 82 22.65 1.86 -3.89
N VAL A 83 22.85 0.75 -3.18
CA VAL A 83 24.10 0.52 -2.45
C VAL A 83 24.79 -0.61 -3.22
N GLY A 84 25.78 -0.22 -4.03
CA GLY A 84 26.77 -1.14 -4.57
C GLY A 84 27.74 -1.58 -3.49
#